data_AF-A0A3A1WV93-F1
#
_entry.id   AF-A0A3A1WV93-F1
#
_cell.length_a   1.000
_cell.length_b   1.000
_cell.length_c   1.000
_cell.angle_alpha   90.00
_cell.angle_beta   90.00
_cell.angle_gamma   90.00
#
_symmetry.space_group_name_H-M   'P 1'
#
loop_
_entity.id
_entity.type
_entity.pdbx_description
1 polymer ?
#
loop_
_entity_poly.entity_id
_entity_poly.type
_entity_poly.pdbx_seq_one_letter_code
_entity_poly.pdbx_strand_id
1 'polypeptide(L)'
;APSAFGNAGYRVMNTMCFEGGLIRRDIVEKIGFPDSRYFIYWDDTTYGYLASKVTNPIVVPDIILRRTRDIPNWDIAGVRQLNSTSDMNRYHIMRNRGFMARYFMVHGDFHPFMFALGTALTAAKEIIRLLAVDREHILSGIWKLFTGWLASRKILHDGTWKPMPSLK
;
A
#
# COMPACT_ATOMS: atom_id res chain seq x y z
N ALA A 1 8.48 -1.94 -12.81
CA ALA A 1 7.42 -2.27 -13.78
C ALA A 1 7.27 -3.79 -13.84
N PRO A 2 6.06 -4.35 -14.04
CA PRO A 2 5.93 -5.78 -14.29
C PRO A 2 6.78 -6.16 -15.51
N SER A 3 7.35 -7.36 -15.48
CA SER A 3 7.99 -7.98 -16.64
C SER A 3 6.99 -8.07 -17.80
N ALA A 4 7.41 -7.59 -18.97
CA ALA A 4 6.78 -7.60 -20.30
C ALA A 4 5.24 -7.69 -20.37
N PHE A 5 4.59 -6.63 -20.85
CA PHE A 5 3.19 -6.68 -21.26
C PHE A 5 3.05 -7.64 -22.46
N GLY A 6 2.05 -8.53 -22.42
CA GLY A 6 1.76 -9.44 -23.53
C GLY A 6 1.14 -8.69 -24.74
N ASN A 7 0.80 -9.44 -25.79
CA ASN A 7 0.25 -8.89 -27.06
C ASN A 7 -0.97 -7.97 -26.89
N ALA A 8 -1.71 -8.08 -25.80
CA ALA A 8 -2.87 -7.25 -25.50
C ALA A 8 -2.51 -5.77 -25.20
N GLY A 9 -1.26 -5.45 -24.88
CA GLY A 9 -0.84 -4.09 -24.54
C GLY A 9 -1.35 -3.59 -23.18
N TYR A 10 -2.01 -4.44 -22.38
CA TYR A 10 -2.42 -4.13 -21.01
C TYR A 10 -2.36 -5.39 -20.12
N ARG A 11 -2.41 -5.19 -18.80
CA ARG A 11 -2.51 -6.29 -17.82
C ARG A 11 -3.53 -5.96 -16.75
N VAL A 12 -4.43 -6.92 -16.45
CA VAL A 12 -5.39 -6.79 -15.34
C VAL A 12 -4.63 -6.86 -14.01
N MET A 13 -4.96 -5.94 -13.09
CA MET A 13 -4.37 -5.87 -11.76
C MET A 13 -5.41 -5.44 -10.72
N ASN A 14 -5.19 -5.84 -9.47
CA ASN A 14 -6.02 -5.49 -8.32
C ASN A 14 -5.31 -4.49 -7.38
N THR A 15 -4.25 -3.86 -7.86
CA THR A 15 -3.48 -2.83 -7.17
C THR A 15 -3.39 -1.66 -8.13
N MET A 16 -3.43 -0.43 -7.63
CA MET A 16 -3.23 0.75 -8.45
C MET A 16 -2.30 1.72 -7.75
N CYS A 17 -1.79 2.68 -8.50
CA CYS A 17 -1.12 3.85 -7.98
C CYS A 17 -1.94 5.09 -8.37
N PHE A 18 -2.01 6.09 -7.49
CA PHE A 18 -2.66 7.36 -7.83
C PHE A 18 -1.84 8.20 -8.82
N GLU A 19 -0.56 7.91 -8.96
CA GLU A 19 0.33 8.53 -9.93
C GLU A 19 0.01 8.02 -11.34
N GLY A 20 -0.84 8.75 -12.06
CA GLY A 20 -1.27 8.39 -13.42
C GLY A 20 -2.47 7.45 -13.48
N GLY A 21 -3.11 7.16 -12.34
CA GLY A 21 -4.34 6.38 -12.30
C GLY A 21 -5.54 7.17 -12.85
N LEU A 22 -6.26 6.59 -13.81
CA LEU A 22 -7.52 7.12 -14.32
C LEU A 22 -8.69 6.28 -13.75
N ILE A 23 -9.66 6.94 -13.14
CA ILE A 23 -10.79 6.28 -12.48
C ILE A 23 -12.08 6.92 -12.95
N ARG A 24 -13.02 6.10 -13.43
CA ARG A 24 -14.33 6.57 -13.88
C ARG A 24 -15.19 6.94 -12.66
N ARG A 25 -15.95 8.04 -12.77
CA ARG A 25 -16.78 8.58 -11.67
C ARG A 25 -17.74 7.54 -11.07
N ASP A 26 -18.37 6.73 -11.90
CA ASP A 26 -19.32 5.71 -11.44
C ASP A 26 -18.67 4.62 -10.56
N ILE A 27 -17.38 4.37 -10.72
CA ILE A 27 -16.61 3.46 -9.85
C ILE A 27 -16.43 4.11 -8.48
N VAL A 28 -16.05 5.39 -8.45
CA VAL A 28 -15.94 6.17 -7.20
C VAL A 28 -17.28 6.23 -6.47
N GLU A 29 -18.38 6.40 -7.21
CA GLU A 29 -19.73 6.38 -6.63
C GLU A 29 -20.06 5.05 -5.95
N LYS A 30 -19.59 3.92 -6.48
CA LYS A 30 -19.84 2.58 -5.93
C LYS A 30 -18.95 2.24 -4.74
N ILE A 31 -17.68 2.65 -4.76
CA ILE A 31 -16.69 2.23 -3.75
C ILE A 31 -16.37 3.30 -2.70
N GLY A 32 -16.89 4.52 -2.89
CA GLY A 32 -16.59 5.68 -2.05
C GLY A 32 -15.28 6.39 -2.44
N PHE A 33 -14.98 7.46 -1.73
CA PHE A 33 -13.70 8.17 -1.87
C PHE A 33 -12.54 7.40 -1.22
N PRO A 34 -11.28 7.66 -1.65
CA PRO A 34 -10.11 7.16 -0.95
C PRO A 34 -10.15 7.49 0.54
N ASP A 35 -9.75 6.52 1.35
CA ASP A 35 -9.84 6.62 2.80
C ASP A 35 -8.73 7.50 3.37
N SER A 36 -9.09 8.73 3.75
CA SER A 36 -8.15 9.73 4.26
C SER A 36 -7.43 9.31 5.54
N ARG A 37 -7.93 8.30 6.27
CA ARG A 37 -7.31 7.78 7.50
C ARG A 37 -5.92 7.17 7.23
N TYR A 38 -5.64 6.74 6.00
CA TYR A 38 -4.32 6.22 5.62
C TYR A 38 -3.23 7.29 5.71
N PHE A 39 -3.56 8.56 5.41
CA PHE A 39 -2.64 9.69 5.24
C PHE A 39 -1.62 9.52 4.11
N ILE A 40 -0.80 8.46 4.15
CA ILE A 40 0.19 8.06 3.15
C ILE A 40 0.37 6.54 3.14
N TYR A 41 0.78 5.95 2.01
CA TYR A 41 1.04 4.50 1.81
C TYR A 41 -0.20 3.61 1.93
N TRP A 42 -0.30 2.65 1.01
CA TRP A 42 -1.33 1.59 0.95
C TRP A 42 -2.75 2.05 0.62
N ASP A 43 -3.00 3.36 0.60
CA ASP A 43 -4.25 3.97 0.19
C ASP A 43 -4.57 3.64 -1.26
N ASP A 44 -3.60 3.84 -2.16
CA ASP A 44 -3.71 3.53 -3.57
C ASP A 44 -3.96 2.03 -3.83
N THR A 45 -3.21 1.17 -3.16
CA THR A 45 -3.30 -0.29 -3.26
C THR A 45 -4.66 -0.78 -2.80
N THR A 46 -5.15 -0.24 -1.68
CA THR A 46 -6.49 -0.59 -1.16
C THR A 46 -7.57 -0.06 -2.09
N TYR A 47 -7.41 1.13 -2.65
CA TYR A 47 -8.38 1.70 -3.58
C TYR A 47 -8.47 0.90 -4.88
N GLY A 48 -7.33 0.43 -5.41
CA GLY A 48 -7.27 -0.47 -6.56
C GLY A 48 -7.92 -1.82 -6.28
N TYR A 49 -7.74 -2.34 -5.06
CA TYR A 49 -8.43 -3.53 -4.60
C TYR A 49 -9.95 -3.32 -4.56
N LEU A 50 -10.43 -2.21 -4.01
CA LEU A 50 -11.86 -1.87 -3.98
C LEU A 50 -12.43 -1.73 -5.40
N ALA A 51 -11.72 -1.03 -6.29
CA ALA A 51 -12.10 -0.93 -7.69
C ALA A 51 -12.20 -2.31 -8.36
N SER A 52 -11.28 -3.23 -8.03
CA SER A 52 -11.31 -4.61 -8.55
C SER A 52 -12.52 -5.44 -8.12
N LYS A 53 -13.28 -4.99 -7.11
CA LYS A 53 -14.54 -5.63 -6.69
C LYS A 53 -15.72 -5.26 -7.56
N VAL A 54 -15.63 -4.18 -8.33
CA VAL A 54 -16.73 -3.65 -9.15
C VAL A 54 -16.38 -3.49 -10.63
N THR A 55 -15.11 -3.67 -10.99
CA THR A 55 -14.60 -3.61 -12.37
C THR A 55 -13.25 -4.33 -12.48
N ASN A 56 -12.61 -4.30 -13.65
CA ASN A 56 -11.29 -4.86 -13.90
C ASN A 56 -10.27 -3.73 -14.11
N PRO A 57 -9.53 -3.30 -13.08
CA PRO A 57 -8.46 -2.34 -13.26
C PRO A 57 -7.36 -2.94 -14.16
N ILE A 58 -6.81 -2.09 -15.03
CA ILE A 58 -5.74 -2.48 -15.96
C ILE A 58 -4.57 -1.51 -15.82
N VAL A 59 -3.36 -2.03 -16.04
CA VAL A 59 -2.17 -1.22 -16.29
C VAL A 59 -1.84 -1.24 -17.77
N VAL A 60 -1.39 -0.10 -18.28
CA VAL A 60 -0.87 0.08 -19.63
C VAL A 60 0.63 0.43 -19.56
N PRO A 61 1.42 0.08 -20.58
CA PRO A 61 2.86 0.35 -20.60
C PRO A 61 3.19 1.84 -20.81
N ASP A 62 2.25 2.64 -21.30
CA ASP A 62 2.45 4.04 -21.65
C ASP A 62 2.79 4.90 -20.42
N ILE A 63 3.95 5.56 -20.49
CA ILE A 63 4.43 6.44 -19.42
C ILE A 63 4.21 7.88 -19.87
N ILE A 64 3.17 8.51 -19.32
CA ILE A 64 2.84 9.93 -19.60
C ILE A 64 3.27 10.86 -18.46
N LEU A 65 3.70 10.32 -17.32
CA LEU A 65 4.11 11.09 -16.15
C LEU A 65 5.58 10.84 -15.80
N ARG A 66 6.31 11.93 -15.54
CA ARG A 66 7.66 11.92 -15.03
C ARG A 66 7.66 12.49 -13.61
N ARG A 67 8.26 11.76 -12.66
CA ARG A 67 8.50 12.31 -11.32
C ARG A 67 9.43 13.51 -11.41
N THR A 68 9.09 14.57 -10.71
CA THR A 68 9.84 15.84 -10.70
C THR A 68 11.01 15.83 -9.72
N ARG A 69 10.99 14.94 -8.72
CA ARG A 69 12.06 14.80 -7.73
C ARG A 69 12.84 13.50 -7.97
N ASP A 70 14.15 13.64 -8.14
CA ASP A 70 15.06 12.50 -8.13
C ASP A 70 15.17 11.97 -6.71
N ILE A 71 14.82 10.70 -6.53
CA ILE A 71 14.95 10.01 -5.25
C ILE A 71 16.18 9.10 -5.37
N PRO A 72 17.21 9.29 -4.52
CA PRO A 72 18.42 8.49 -4.57
C PRO A 72 18.10 7.03 -4.22
N ASN A 73 18.05 6.16 -5.23
CA ASN A 73 17.79 4.74 -5.07
C ASN A 73 19.10 4.01 -4.76
N TRP A 74 19.18 3.35 -3.61
CA TRP A 74 20.26 2.42 -3.32
C TRP A 74 19.89 1.04 -3.87
N ASP A 75 20.80 0.47 -4.66
CA ASP A 75 20.69 -0.88 -5.20
C ASP A 75 21.41 -1.83 -4.22
N ILE A 76 20.66 -2.71 -3.56
CA ILE A 76 21.23 -3.75 -2.71
C ILE A 76 20.66 -5.08 -3.19
N ALA A 77 21.55 -5.98 -3.61
CA ALA A 77 21.23 -7.33 -4.07
C ALA A 77 20.19 -7.41 -5.21
N GLY A 78 20.23 -6.47 -6.16
CA GLY A 78 19.37 -6.49 -7.36
C GLY A 78 17.92 -6.06 -7.12
N VAL A 79 17.58 -5.65 -5.90
CA VAL A 79 16.27 -5.08 -5.56
C VAL A 79 16.38 -3.56 -5.57
N ARG A 80 16.23 -2.96 -6.75
CA ARG A 80 16.03 -1.51 -6.91
C ARG A 80 14.79 -1.08 -6.14
N GLN A 81 14.93 -0.49 -4.93
CA GLN A 81 13.96 0.38 -4.22
C GLN A 81 14.21 0.52 -2.69
N LEU A 82 15.46 0.59 -2.23
CA LEU A 82 15.75 0.94 -0.84
C LEU A 82 16.10 2.43 -0.75
N ASN A 83 15.07 3.26 -0.79
CA ASN A 83 15.19 4.70 -0.49
C ASN A 83 15.19 4.91 1.02
N SER A 84 15.88 5.96 1.48
CA SER A 84 15.72 6.45 2.85
C SER A 84 14.25 6.76 3.09
N THR A 85 13.71 6.23 4.18
CA THR A 85 12.28 6.34 4.52
C THR A 85 12.18 7.00 5.88
N SER A 86 11.44 8.11 5.95
CA SER A 86 11.24 8.85 7.20
C SER A 86 10.55 7.98 8.26
N ASP A 87 10.78 8.31 9.52
CA ASP A 87 10.13 7.67 10.67
C ASP A 87 8.59 7.74 10.59
N MET A 88 8.04 8.81 9.99
CA MET A 88 6.62 8.95 9.71
C MET A 88 6.15 7.89 8.72
N ASN A 89 6.86 7.75 7.60
CA ASN A 89 6.53 6.78 6.57
C ASN A 89 6.58 5.35 7.12
N ARG A 90 7.59 5.02 7.94
CA ARG A 90 7.73 3.71 8.59
C ARG A 90 6.54 3.36 9.47
N TYR A 91 6.10 4.32 10.29
CA TYR A 91 4.92 4.15 11.12
C TYR A 91 3.67 3.87 10.27
N HIS A 92 3.44 4.64 9.20
CA HIS A 92 2.26 4.47 8.34
C HIS A 92 2.29 3.18 7.50
N ILE A 93 3.46 2.75 7.01
CA ILE A 93 3.62 1.47 6.29
C ILE A 93 3.10 0.31 7.14
N MET A 94 3.41 0.31 8.45
CA MET A 94 2.92 -0.72 9.36
C MET A 94 1.49 -0.49 9.81
N ARG A 95 1.15 0.73 10.27
CA ARG A 95 -0.17 1.07 10.80
C ARG A 95 -1.30 0.81 9.80
N ASN A 96 -1.09 1.16 8.54
CA ASN A 96 -2.12 1.06 7.51
C ASN A 96 -2.43 -0.39 7.09
N ARG A 97 -1.60 -1.37 7.46
CA ARG A 97 -1.95 -2.80 7.35
C ARG A 97 -3.25 -3.11 8.12
N GLY A 98 -3.52 -2.41 9.23
CA GLY A 98 -4.77 -2.56 9.97
C GLY A 98 -6.01 -2.18 9.15
N PHE A 99 -5.95 -1.05 8.43
CA PHE A 99 -7.04 -0.63 7.55
C PHE A 99 -7.24 -1.60 6.39
N MET A 100 -6.16 -2.04 5.76
CA MET A 100 -6.24 -3.00 4.66
C MET A 100 -6.90 -4.31 5.09
N ALA A 101 -6.54 -4.82 6.27
CA ALA A 101 -7.17 -5.99 6.85
C ALA A 101 -8.68 -5.81 7.04
N ARG A 102 -9.12 -4.65 7.55
CA ARG A 102 -10.54 -4.34 7.74
C ARG A 102 -11.30 -4.30 6.42
N TYR A 103 -10.72 -3.73 5.35
CA TYR A 103 -11.32 -3.79 4.02
C TYR A 103 -11.39 -5.22 3.49
N PHE A 104 -10.36 -6.04 3.68
CA PHE A 104 -10.40 -7.45 3.30
C PHE A 104 -11.46 -8.22 4.09
N MET A 105 -11.67 -7.90 5.37
CA MET A 105 -12.72 -8.51 6.19
C MET A 105 -14.12 -8.18 5.69
N VAL A 106 -14.37 -6.90 5.34
CA VAL A 106 -15.66 -6.45 4.81
C VAL A 106 -16.03 -7.19 3.52
N HIS A 107 -15.06 -7.49 2.67
CA HIS A 107 -15.28 -8.18 1.40
C HIS A 107 -15.14 -9.71 1.47
N GLY A 108 -14.83 -10.27 2.65
CA GLY A 108 -14.68 -11.73 2.84
C GLY A 108 -13.36 -12.33 2.34
N ASP A 109 -12.39 -11.50 1.95
CA ASP A 109 -11.10 -11.95 1.39
C ASP A 109 -9.98 -12.04 2.46
N PHE A 110 -10.30 -11.74 3.72
CA PHE A 110 -9.32 -11.74 4.80
C PHE A 110 -8.93 -13.15 5.25
N HIS A 111 -7.66 -13.50 5.02
CA HIS A 111 -7.06 -14.75 5.48
C HIS A 111 -6.08 -14.45 6.63
N PRO A 112 -6.42 -14.73 7.91
CA PRO A 112 -5.64 -14.26 9.06
C PRO A 112 -4.17 -14.66 9.03
N PHE A 113 -3.89 -15.92 8.71
CA PHE A 113 -2.53 -16.46 8.67
C PHE A 113 -1.69 -15.83 7.55
N MET A 114 -2.20 -15.83 6.33
CA MET A 114 -1.53 -15.25 5.17
C MET A 114 -1.32 -13.74 5.34
N PHE A 115 -2.29 -13.05 5.95
CA PHE A 115 -2.19 -11.63 6.22
C PHE A 115 -1.16 -11.33 7.31
N ALA A 116 -1.09 -12.15 8.37
CA ALA A 116 -0.08 -12.04 9.40
C ALA A 116 1.33 -12.26 8.83
N LEU A 117 1.50 -13.28 7.99
CA LEU A 117 2.75 -13.55 7.28
C LEU A 117 3.15 -12.37 6.39
N GLY A 118 2.25 -11.86 5.54
CA GLY A 118 2.51 -10.71 4.69
C GLY A 118 2.87 -9.43 5.48
N THR A 119 2.26 -9.25 6.65
CA THR A 119 2.59 -8.14 7.56
C THR A 119 3.97 -8.31 8.18
N ALA A 120 4.34 -9.53 8.59
CA ALA A 120 5.68 -9.83 9.09
C ALA A 120 6.76 -9.64 8.02
N LEU A 121 6.50 -10.05 6.77
CA LEU A 121 7.40 -9.81 5.64
C LEU A 121 7.55 -8.32 5.34
N THR A 122 6.48 -7.54 5.43
CA THR A 122 6.53 -6.08 5.30
C THR A 122 7.43 -5.46 6.38
N ALA A 123 7.26 -5.88 7.64
CA ALA A 123 8.10 -5.41 8.75
C ALA A 123 9.57 -5.80 8.53
N ALA A 124 9.85 -7.05 8.15
CA ALA A 124 11.20 -7.54 7.88
C ALA A 124 11.88 -6.72 6.77
N LYS A 125 11.16 -6.44 5.68
CA LYS A 125 11.66 -5.57 4.59
C LYS A 125 12.03 -4.17 5.11
N GLU A 126 11.20 -3.55 5.94
CA GLU A 126 11.48 -2.22 6.47
C GLU A 126 12.63 -2.20 7.50
N ILE A 127 12.82 -3.30 8.25
CA ILE A 127 14.00 -3.49 9.12
C ILE A 127 15.26 -3.61 8.28
N ILE A 128 15.25 -4.43 7.22
CA ILE A 128 16.38 -4.55 6.28
C ILE A 128 16.72 -3.18 5.68
N ARG A 129 15.70 -2.43 5.23
CA ARG A 129 15.88 -1.05 4.73
C ARG A 129 16.57 -0.16 5.76
N LEU A 130 16.13 -0.23 7.01
CA LEU A 130 16.66 0.58 8.10
C LEU A 130 18.11 0.24 8.43
N LEU A 131 18.46 -1.05 8.51
CA LEU A 131 19.83 -1.50 8.78
C LEU A 131 20.79 -1.23 7.62
N ALA A 132 20.29 -1.28 6.38
CA ALA A 132 21.09 -1.13 5.19
C ALA A 132 21.33 0.34 4.80
N VAL A 133 20.32 1.20 4.94
CA VAL A 133 20.32 2.58 4.41
C VAL A 133 20.38 3.64 5.51
N ASP A 134 19.57 3.52 6.56
CA ASP A 134 19.35 4.59 7.56
C ASP A 134 20.05 4.27 8.89
N ARG A 135 21.38 4.07 8.84
CA ARG A 135 22.16 3.58 10.00
C ARG A 135 22.20 4.55 11.20
N GLU A 136 21.96 5.84 10.98
CA GLU A 136 21.98 6.87 12.04
C GLU A 136 20.68 6.91 12.86
N HIS A 137 19.57 6.35 12.35
CA HIS A 137 18.23 6.42 12.97
C HIS A 137 17.64 5.03 13.29
N ILE A 138 18.50 4.04 13.52
CA ILE A 138 18.08 2.65 13.68
C ILE A 138 17.06 2.47 14.81
N LEU A 139 17.39 2.99 16.00
CA LEU A 139 16.55 2.80 17.19
C LEU A 139 15.19 3.51 17.06
N SER A 140 15.17 4.75 16.56
CA SER A 140 13.93 5.51 16.37
C SER A 140 13.05 4.87 15.29
N GLY A 141 13.64 4.43 14.18
CA GLY A 141 12.90 3.80 13.11
C GLY A 141 12.35 2.41 13.48
N ILE A 142 13.09 1.60 14.25
CA ILE A 142 12.56 0.34 14.82
C ILE A 142 11.38 0.63 15.74
N TRP A 143 11.51 1.62 16.62
CA TRP A 143 10.41 2.02 17.52
C TRP A 143 9.17 2.48 16.74
N LYS A 144 9.35 3.21 15.64
CA LYS A 144 8.25 3.66 14.76
C LYS A 144 7.58 2.52 14.01
N LEU A 145 8.36 1.54 13.54
CA LEU A 145 7.81 0.31 12.96
C LEU A 145 6.98 -0.47 13.99
N PHE A 146 7.50 -0.62 15.21
CA PHE A 146 6.80 -1.33 16.27
C PHE A 146 5.52 -0.63 16.71
N THR A 147 5.57 0.68 16.96
CA THR A 147 4.38 1.48 17.30
C THR A 147 3.36 1.49 16.16
N GLY A 148 3.81 1.49 14.90
CA GLY A 148 2.95 1.31 13.73
C GLY A 148 2.27 -0.06 13.71
N TRP A 149 3.00 -1.13 14.04
CA TRP A 149 2.44 -2.48 14.14
C TRP A 149 1.38 -2.55 15.25
N LEU A 150 1.67 -2.04 16.45
CA LEU A 150 0.68 -1.99 17.54
C LEU A 150 -0.58 -1.23 17.12
N ALA A 151 -0.43 -0.09 16.44
CA ALA A 151 -1.56 0.67 15.91
C ALA A 151 -2.35 -0.12 14.85
N SER A 152 -1.67 -0.87 13.97
CA SER A 152 -2.34 -1.78 13.02
C SER A 152 -3.19 -2.83 13.74
N ARG A 153 -2.70 -3.43 14.83
CA ARG A 153 -3.47 -4.38 15.63
C ARG A 153 -4.67 -3.71 16.30
N LYS A 154 -4.51 -2.50 16.82
CA LYS A 154 -5.62 -1.73 17.40
C LYS A 154 -6.73 -1.48 16.38
N ILE A 155 -6.38 -1.09 15.15
CA ILE A 155 -7.34 -0.89 14.06
C ILE A 155 -8.00 -2.21 13.64
N LEU A 156 -7.23 -3.30 13.56
CA LEU A 156 -7.74 -4.62 13.19
C LEU A 156 -8.88 -5.08 14.12
N HIS A 157 -8.70 -4.86 15.42
CA HIS A 157 -9.65 -5.24 16.46
C HIS A 157 -10.67 -4.14 16.79
N ASP A 158 -10.69 -3.03 16.05
CA ASP A 158 -11.67 -1.96 16.25
C ASP A 158 -13.05 -2.37 15.71
N GLY A 159 -13.96 -2.72 16.61
CA GLY A 159 -15.34 -3.08 16.28
C GLY A 159 -16.17 -1.92 15.72
N THR A 160 -15.76 -0.67 15.95
CA THR A 160 -16.46 0.53 15.47
C THR A 160 -16.03 0.95 14.07
N TRP A 161 -14.93 0.39 13.58
CA TRP A 161 -14.41 0.74 12.25
C TRP A 161 -15.41 0.36 11.15
N LYS A 162 -15.68 1.31 10.26
CA LYS A 162 -16.48 1.13 9.05
C LYS A 162 -15.68 1.51 7.80
N PRO A 163 -15.94 0.86 6.65
CA PRO A 163 -15.38 1.28 5.37
C PRO A 163 -15.89 2.68 4.99
N MET A 164 -15.19 3.35 4.08
CA MET A 164 -15.71 4.58 3.48
C MET A 164 -17.08 4.30 2.82
N PRO A 165 -18.09 5.16 3.02
CA PRO A 165 -19.41 4.92 2.46
C PRO A 165 -19.40 5.05 0.94
N SER A 166 -20.22 4.22 0.29
CA SER A 166 -20.65 4.43 -1.10
C SER A 166 -21.34 5.80 -1.22
N LEU A 167 -21.27 6.41 -2.40
CA LEU A 167 -21.98 7.66 -2.71
C LEU A 167 -23.37 7.39 -3.32
N LYS A 168 -23.71 6.13 -3.52
CA LYS A 168 -25.03 5.61 -3.88
C LYS A 168 -25.66 4.84 -2.74
#